data_AF-A0AAJ0TBF6-F1
#
_entry.id   AF-A0AAJ0TBF6-F1
#
_cell.length_a   1.000
_cell.length_b   1.000
_cell.length_c   1.000
_cell.angle_alpha   90.00
_cell.angle_beta   90.00
_cell.angle_gamma   90.00
#
_symmetry.space_group_name_H-M   'P 1'
#
loop_
_entity.id
_entity.type
_entity.pdbx_description
1 polymer ?
#
loop_
_entity_poly.entity_id
_entity_poly.type
_entity_poly.pdbx_seq_one_letter_code
_entity_poly.pdbx_strand_id
1 'polypeptide(L)'
;MFMCHAACKFLMDAYLAGLLYGDGTMNHGKNRAFAVWIDQCNRNKEIAEEASKKFREMELRVHQYGFLDKTRSLVYSKNLYKEFEILRENPVEFFDNLQDKDKWDFISGFFDAEGTVTDRIVIYNSHLKLLEAISEFLSKQGLTCKIYRFGKIFGVQIYRAKSIEIFRKSVRGIKIRKPILRS
;
A
#
# COMPACT_ATOMS: atom_id res chain seq x y z
N MET A 1 -33.16 15.37 -3.64
CA MET A 1 -31.90 16.11 -3.84
C MET A 1 -30.86 15.09 -4.24
N PHE A 2 -30.57 15.01 -5.54
CA PHE A 2 -29.70 13.98 -6.12
C PHE A 2 -28.26 14.24 -5.72
N MET A 3 -27.68 13.37 -4.89
CA MET A 3 -26.22 13.31 -4.75
C MET A 3 -25.69 12.56 -5.98
N CYS A 4 -25.21 13.35 -6.93
CA CYS A 4 -24.43 12.88 -8.06
C CYS A 4 -23.26 12.04 -7.51
N HIS A 5 -23.26 10.74 -7.79
CA HIS A 5 -22.06 9.90 -7.73
C HIS A 5 -21.09 10.45 -8.78
N ALA A 6 -20.37 11.51 -8.44
CA ALA A 6 -19.16 11.86 -9.16
C ALA A 6 -18.19 10.72 -8.84
N ALA A 7 -18.03 9.81 -9.79
CA ALA A 7 -16.95 8.84 -9.77
C ALA A 7 -15.65 9.63 -9.59
N CYS A 8 -15.15 9.68 -8.35
CA CYS A 8 -13.89 10.31 -8.04
C CYS A 8 -12.84 9.37 -8.66
N LYS A 9 -12.52 9.63 -9.93
CA LYS A 9 -11.51 8.87 -10.64
C LYS A 9 -10.17 9.30 -10.05
N PHE A 10 -9.73 8.58 -9.03
CA PHE A 10 -8.39 8.75 -8.48
C PHE A 10 -7.38 8.57 -9.61
N LEU A 11 -6.50 9.55 -9.80
CA LEU A 11 -5.43 9.47 -10.80
C LEU A 11 -4.27 8.63 -10.27
N MET A 12 -4.17 8.49 -8.95
CA MET A 12 -3.22 7.62 -8.28
C MET A 12 -3.44 6.14 -8.60
N ASP A 13 -2.41 5.51 -9.14
CA ASP A 13 -2.31 4.06 -9.32
C ASP A 13 -2.58 3.33 -7.99
N ALA A 14 -3.40 2.28 -8.02
CA ALA A 14 -3.87 1.62 -6.80
C ALA A 14 -2.74 0.94 -6.02
N TYR A 15 -1.73 0.38 -6.70
CA TYR A 15 -0.53 -0.14 -6.03
C TYR A 15 0.22 0.99 -5.32
N LEU A 16 0.42 2.11 -6.01
CA LEU A 16 1.08 3.27 -5.41
C LEU A 16 0.28 3.83 -4.22
N ALA A 17 -1.05 3.83 -4.27
CA ALA A 17 -1.93 4.21 -3.17
C ALA A 17 -1.69 3.33 -1.94
N GLY A 18 -1.69 2.00 -2.11
CA GLY A 18 -1.44 1.07 -1.00
C GLY A 18 -0.04 1.24 -0.41
N LEU A 19 0.97 1.42 -1.26
CA LEU A 19 2.36 1.63 -0.84
C LEU A 19 2.54 2.94 -0.07
N LEU A 20 1.96 4.04 -0.57
CA LEU A 20 1.99 5.34 0.08
C LEU A 20 1.21 5.32 1.40
N TYR A 21 0.08 4.63 1.49
CA TYR A 21 -0.66 4.56 2.74
C TYR A 21 0.14 3.90 3.87
N GLY A 22 0.95 2.88 3.56
CA GLY A 22 1.82 2.23 4.55
C GLY A 22 3.08 3.03 4.87
N ASP A 23 3.93 3.29 3.87
CA ASP A 23 5.28 3.86 4.08
C ASP A 23 5.45 5.29 3.52
N GLY A 24 4.39 5.87 2.96
CA GLY A 24 4.41 7.19 2.35
C GLY A 24 4.47 8.31 3.36
N THR A 25 5.23 9.34 3.02
CA THR A 25 5.30 10.59 3.76
C THR A 25 4.95 11.74 2.83
N MET A 26 4.25 12.73 3.38
CA MET A 26 3.92 13.96 2.69
C MET A 26 4.37 15.15 3.53
N ASN A 27 4.80 16.22 2.87
CA ASN A 27 5.17 17.46 3.53
C ASN A 27 4.78 18.66 2.67
N HIS A 28 4.21 19.67 3.31
CA HIS A 28 3.98 20.97 2.72
C HIS A 28 5.02 21.93 3.29
N GLY A 29 6.11 22.13 2.56
CA GLY A 29 7.25 22.93 3.01
C GLY A 29 6.94 24.42 3.03
N LYS A 30 7.75 25.19 3.78
CA LYS A 30 7.64 26.67 3.88
C LYS A 30 7.70 27.38 2.51
N ASN A 31 8.34 26.76 1.52
CA ASN A 31 8.42 27.26 0.13
C ASN A 31 7.20 26.90 -0.72
N ARG A 32 6.07 26.51 -0.11
CA ARG A 32 4.84 26.04 -0.77
C ARG A 32 5.05 24.80 -1.66
N ALA A 33 6.11 24.04 -1.39
CA ALA A 33 6.41 22.80 -2.10
C ALA A 33 5.57 21.66 -1.51
N PHE A 34 4.81 20.97 -2.36
CA PHE A 34 4.00 19.80 -2.02
C PHE A 34 4.80 18.54 -2.33
N ALA A 35 5.45 17.99 -1.31
CA ALA A 35 6.31 16.82 -1.43
C ALA A 35 5.58 15.55 -1.01
N VAL A 36 5.74 14.49 -1.81
CA VAL A 36 5.31 13.12 -1.47
C VAL A 36 6.48 12.19 -1.75
N TRP A 37 6.80 11.31 -0.81
CA TRP A 37 7.88 10.34 -0.99
C TRP A 37 7.64 9.04 -0.24
N ILE A 38 8.39 8.02 -0.61
CA ILE A 38 8.58 6.81 0.18
C ILE A 38 10.06 6.61 0.48
N ASP A 39 10.34 6.03 1.65
CA ASP A 39 11.68 5.65 2.07
C ASP A 39 11.73 4.15 2.33
N GLN A 40 12.64 3.44 1.67
CA GLN A 40 12.83 2.01 1.88
C GLN A 40 14.27 1.71 2.29
N CYS A 41 14.44 0.88 3.31
CA CYS A 41 15.76 0.38 3.70
C CYS A 41 16.42 -0.40 2.55
N ASN A 42 17.76 -0.47 2.53
CA ASN A 42 18.52 -1.07 1.43
C ASN A 42 18.07 -2.49 1.04
N ARG A 43 17.64 -3.33 2.00
CA ARG A 43 17.10 -4.69 1.76
C ARG A 43 15.79 -4.73 0.95
N ASN A 44 15.11 -3.60 0.85
CA ASN A 44 13.84 -3.40 0.16
C ASN A 44 13.94 -2.27 -0.88
N LYS A 45 15.15 -1.91 -1.32
CA LYS A 45 15.36 -0.80 -2.28
C LYS A 45 14.53 -0.92 -3.55
N GLU A 46 14.26 -2.15 -4.00
CA GLU A 46 13.46 -2.45 -5.18
C GLU A 46 12.03 -1.88 -5.07
N ILE A 47 11.50 -1.76 -3.84
CA ILE A 47 10.18 -1.15 -3.59
C ILE A 47 10.23 0.37 -3.85
N ALA A 48 11.32 1.05 -3.47
CA ALA A 48 11.53 2.46 -3.82
C ALA A 48 11.80 2.66 -5.33
N GLU A 49 12.41 1.69 -5.99
CA GLU A 49 12.61 1.68 -7.45
C GLU A 49 11.28 1.50 -8.19
N GLU A 50 10.42 0.59 -7.73
CA GLU A 50 9.07 0.39 -8.30
C GLU A 50 8.19 1.63 -8.11
N ALA A 51 8.20 2.26 -6.94
CA ALA A 51 7.49 3.54 -6.76
C ALA A 51 8.03 4.63 -7.69
N SER A 52 9.35 4.70 -7.89
CA SER A 52 9.96 5.64 -8.84
C SER A 52 9.48 5.38 -10.26
N LYS A 53 9.33 4.12 -10.65
CA LYS A 53 8.76 3.76 -11.95
C LYS A 53 7.30 4.20 -12.05
N LYS A 54 6.47 3.89 -11.05
CA LYS A 54 5.06 4.31 -11.00
C LYS A 54 4.87 5.81 -11.06
N PHE A 55 5.67 6.58 -10.33
CA PHE A 55 5.65 8.04 -10.43
C PHE A 55 6.01 8.54 -11.83
N ARG A 56 6.98 7.92 -12.53
CA ARG A 56 7.32 8.28 -13.91
C ARG A 56 6.23 7.91 -14.91
N GLU A 57 5.53 6.79 -14.70
CA GLU A 57 4.35 6.39 -15.49
C GLU A 57 3.21 7.42 -15.36
N MET A 58 3.14 8.14 -14.24
CA MET A 58 2.23 9.28 -14.01
C MET A 58 2.80 10.61 -14.52
N GLU A 59 3.87 10.58 -15.32
CA GLU A 59 4.56 11.76 -15.88
C GLU A 59 5.13 12.73 -14.81
N LEU A 60 5.37 12.23 -13.59
CA LEU A 60 5.94 13.03 -12.51
C LEU A 60 7.47 13.06 -12.58
N ARG A 61 8.05 14.21 -12.26
CA ARG A 61 9.51 14.32 -12.09
C ARG A 61 9.94 13.67 -10.78
N VAL A 62 10.61 12.53 -10.89
CA VAL A 62 11.08 11.75 -9.74
C VAL A 62 12.51 12.11 -9.36
N HIS A 63 12.72 12.32 -8.07
CA HIS A 63 14.03 12.47 -7.43
C HIS A 63 14.31 11.22 -6.60
N GLN A 64 15.14 10.32 -7.14
CA GLN A 64 15.55 9.10 -6.45
C GLN A 64 17.00 9.23 -5.98
N TYR A 65 17.24 9.04 -4.68
CA TYR A 65 18.57 9.20 -4.07
C TYR A 65 18.67 8.44 -2.74
N GLY A 66 19.89 8.21 -2.27
CA GLY A 66 20.14 7.65 -0.94
C GLY A 66 19.95 8.69 0.16
N PHE A 67 19.26 8.32 1.25
CA PHE A 67 19.05 9.15 2.42
C PHE A 67 19.25 8.30 3.69
N LEU A 68 20.38 8.52 4.38
CA LEU A 68 20.86 7.61 5.43
C LEU A 68 20.97 6.17 4.88
N ASP A 69 20.53 5.16 5.65
CA ASP A 69 20.51 3.74 5.22
C ASP A 69 19.26 3.35 4.39
N LYS A 70 18.66 4.33 3.70
CA LYS A 70 17.43 4.16 2.92
C LYS A 70 17.58 4.72 1.51
N THR A 71 16.84 4.14 0.58
CA THR A 71 16.56 4.72 -0.74
C THR A 71 15.26 5.51 -0.66
N ARG A 72 15.30 6.78 -1.06
CA ARG A 72 14.14 7.66 -1.17
C ARG A 72 13.68 7.78 -2.62
N SER A 73 12.37 7.71 -2.83
CA SER A 73 11.73 8.12 -4.09
C SER A 73 10.79 9.30 -3.79
N LEU A 74 11.16 10.49 -4.27
CA LEU A 74 10.50 11.76 -3.96
C LEU A 74 9.93 12.41 -5.22
N VAL A 75 8.73 12.96 -5.11
CA VAL A 75 8.12 13.81 -6.12
C VAL A 75 7.58 15.09 -5.49
N TYR A 76 7.57 16.16 -6.29
CA TYR A 76 6.90 17.40 -5.95
C TYR A 76 5.65 17.54 -6.82
N SER A 77 4.47 17.31 -6.24
CA SER A 77 3.19 17.39 -6.97
C SER A 77 2.05 17.75 -6.01
N LYS A 78 1.41 18.89 -6.25
CA LYS A 78 0.25 19.34 -5.48
C LYS A 78 -0.94 18.40 -5.63
N ASN A 79 -1.13 17.83 -6.82
CA ASN A 79 -2.25 16.93 -7.09
C ASN A 79 -2.08 15.61 -6.34
N LEU A 80 -0.91 14.98 -6.48
CA LEU A 80 -0.61 13.74 -5.75
C LEU A 80 -0.67 13.96 -4.23
N TYR A 81 -0.17 15.09 -3.73
CA TYR A 81 -0.26 15.43 -2.31
C TYR A 81 -1.71 15.43 -1.82
N LYS A 82 -2.62 16.11 -2.54
CA LYS A 82 -4.04 16.17 -2.16
C LYS A 82 -4.74 14.82 -2.26
N GLU A 83 -4.43 14.03 -3.28
CA GLU A 83 -4.97 12.68 -3.41
C GLU A 83 -4.48 11.78 -2.27
N PHE A 84 -3.22 11.90 -1.89
CA PHE A 84 -2.67 11.16 -0.76
C PHE A 84 -3.25 11.63 0.58
N GLU A 85 -3.51 12.92 0.75
CA GLU A 85 -4.22 13.48 1.91
C GLU A 85 -5.62 12.86 2.04
N ILE A 86 -6.41 12.83 0.96
CA ILE A 86 -7.74 12.19 0.93
C ILE A 86 -7.66 10.70 1.30
N LEU A 87 -6.69 9.97 0.73
CA LEU A 87 -6.48 8.56 1.06
C LEU A 87 -6.17 8.35 2.55
N ARG A 88 -5.36 9.22 3.17
CA ARG A 88 -5.02 9.12 4.59
C ARG A 88 -6.21 9.42 5.51
N GLU A 89 -7.07 10.34 5.10
CA GLU A 89 -8.27 10.69 5.86
C GLU A 89 -9.34 9.59 5.78
N ASN A 90 -9.53 9.00 4.60
CA ASN A 90 -10.62 8.04 4.33
C ASN A 90 -10.12 6.76 3.63
N PRO A 91 -9.21 5.98 4.24
CA PRO A 91 -8.58 4.83 3.58
C PRO A 91 -9.56 3.69 3.30
N VAL A 92 -10.57 3.52 4.16
CA VAL A 92 -11.60 2.48 4.01
C VAL A 92 -12.49 2.80 2.80
N GLU A 93 -12.98 4.04 2.72
CA GLU A 93 -13.81 4.48 1.59
C GLU A 93 -13.03 4.44 0.27
N PHE A 94 -11.76 4.86 0.28
CA PHE A 94 -10.90 4.71 -0.90
C PHE A 94 -10.84 3.24 -1.33
N PHE A 95 -10.51 2.33 -0.41
CA PHE A 95 -10.39 0.90 -0.71
C PHE A 95 -11.70 0.30 -1.19
N ASP A 96 -12.83 0.60 -0.54
CA ASP A 96 -14.12 0.00 -0.87
C ASP A 96 -14.61 0.38 -2.27
N ASN A 97 -14.29 1.60 -2.72
CA ASN A 97 -14.62 2.12 -4.04
C ASN A 97 -13.75 1.57 -5.19
N LEU A 98 -12.67 0.84 -4.87
CA LEU A 98 -11.84 0.18 -5.88
C LEU A 98 -12.58 -1.02 -6.49
N GLN A 99 -12.31 -1.28 -7.77
CA GLN A 99 -12.69 -2.55 -8.41
C GLN A 99 -11.82 -3.68 -7.86
N ASP A 100 -12.27 -4.93 -7.96
CA ASP A 100 -11.55 -6.09 -7.40
C ASP A 100 -10.09 -6.20 -7.85
N LYS A 101 -9.80 -5.89 -9.13
CA LYS A 101 -8.43 -5.84 -9.64
C LYS A 101 -7.60 -4.77 -8.93
N ASP A 102 -8.14 -3.58 -8.77
CA ASP A 102 -7.45 -2.46 -8.13
C ASP A 102 -7.31 -2.68 -6.62
N LYS A 103 -8.25 -3.41 -5.98
CA LYS A 103 -8.10 -3.86 -4.59
C LYS A 103 -6.89 -4.79 -4.43
N TRP A 104 -6.67 -5.70 -5.37
CA TRP A 104 -5.46 -6.54 -5.36
C TRP A 104 -4.17 -5.73 -5.58
N ASP A 105 -4.21 -4.73 -6.46
CA ASP A 105 -3.07 -3.84 -6.68
C ASP A 105 -2.78 -3.01 -5.42
N PHE A 106 -3.82 -2.43 -4.79
CA PHE A 106 -3.71 -1.75 -3.49
C PHE A 106 -3.12 -2.65 -2.40
N ILE A 107 -3.65 -3.87 -2.24
CA ILE A 107 -3.11 -4.84 -1.28
C ILE A 107 -1.66 -5.18 -1.60
N SER A 108 -1.27 -5.21 -2.89
CA SER A 108 0.12 -5.49 -3.29
C SER A 108 1.08 -4.39 -2.84
N GLY A 109 0.72 -3.12 -3.05
CA GLY A 109 1.53 -2.00 -2.58
C GLY A 109 1.56 -1.88 -1.07
N PHE A 110 0.41 -2.07 -0.43
CA PHE A 110 0.29 -2.03 1.02
C PHE A 110 1.04 -3.19 1.69
N PHE A 111 1.05 -4.37 1.07
CA PHE A 111 1.88 -5.51 1.50
C PHE A 111 3.37 -5.20 1.33
N ASP A 112 3.77 -4.53 0.25
CA ASP A 112 5.16 -4.10 0.08
C ASP A 112 5.58 -3.08 1.14
N ALA A 113 4.69 -2.26 1.67
CA ALA A 113 4.96 -1.41 2.83
C ALA A 113 4.99 -2.21 4.17
N GLU A 114 3.86 -2.83 4.51
CA GLU A 114 3.54 -3.30 5.87
C GLU A 114 3.60 -4.83 6.03
N GLY A 115 3.76 -5.54 4.92
CA GLY A 115 3.69 -6.99 4.85
C GLY A 115 4.93 -7.69 5.39
N THR A 116 4.71 -8.87 5.97
CA THR A 116 5.73 -9.82 6.42
C THR A 116 5.42 -11.22 5.88
N VAL A 117 6.46 -11.94 5.46
CA VAL A 117 6.40 -13.33 4.99
C VAL A 117 7.26 -14.21 5.90
N THR A 118 6.62 -15.14 6.61
CA THR A 118 7.23 -16.26 7.36
C THR A 118 6.55 -17.56 6.93
N ASP A 119 6.36 -18.51 7.84
CA ASP A 119 5.35 -19.58 7.74
C ASP A 119 3.92 -19.05 7.46
N ARG A 120 3.69 -17.76 7.67
CA ARG A 120 2.42 -17.05 7.48
C ARG A 120 2.65 -15.75 6.72
N ILE A 121 1.57 -15.22 6.17
CA ILE A 121 1.55 -13.88 5.57
C ILE A 121 0.78 -12.97 6.52
N VAL A 122 1.37 -11.83 6.89
CA VAL A 122 0.72 -10.86 7.76
C VAL A 122 0.88 -9.45 7.20
N ILE A 123 -0.20 -8.67 7.19
CA ILE A 123 -0.20 -7.21 6.99
C ILE A 123 -0.47 -6.55 8.33
N TYR A 124 0.45 -5.73 8.80
CA TYR A 124 0.31 -4.99 10.06
C TYR A 124 -0.15 -3.56 9.81
N ASN A 125 -1.10 -3.05 10.59
CA ASN A 125 -1.42 -1.62 10.59
C ASN A 125 -2.17 -1.21 11.86
N SER A 126 -2.14 0.08 12.19
CA SER A 126 -2.92 0.62 13.31
C SER A 126 -4.39 0.85 12.94
N HIS A 127 -4.72 0.96 11.65
CA HIS A 127 -6.06 1.26 11.17
C HIS A 127 -6.93 0.00 11.04
N LEU A 128 -7.51 -0.46 12.15
CA LEU A 128 -8.30 -1.71 12.22
C LEU A 128 -9.39 -1.81 11.14
N LYS A 129 -10.16 -0.74 10.91
CA LYS A 129 -11.26 -0.79 9.92
C LYS A 129 -10.80 -1.07 8.49
N LEU A 130 -9.58 -0.64 8.14
CA LEU A 130 -9.02 -0.93 6.81
C LEU A 130 -8.63 -2.41 6.73
N LEU A 131 -8.03 -2.94 7.80
CA LEU A 131 -7.72 -4.35 7.90
C LEU A 131 -8.96 -5.24 7.87
N GLU A 132 -10.07 -4.81 8.48
CA GLU A 132 -11.38 -5.47 8.39
C GLU A 132 -11.91 -5.50 6.96
N ALA A 133 -11.90 -4.36 6.26
CA ALA A 133 -12.31 -4.27 4.86
C ALA A 133 -11.46 -5.16 3.93
N ILE A 134 -10.13 -5.15 4.13
CA ILE A 134 -9.21 -6.05 3.41
C ILE A 134 -9.53 -7.51 3.74
N SER A 135 -9.74 -7.86 5.01
CA SER A 135 -10.05 -9.24 5.42
C SER A 135 -11.37 -9.72 4.83
N GLU A 136 -12.39 -8.86 4.75
CA GLU A 136 -13.66 -9.17 4.10
C GLU A 136 -13.47 -9.41 2.60
N PHE A 137 -12.74 -8.53 1.91
CA PHE A 137 -12.39 -8.73 0.50
C PHE A 137 -11.65 -10.06 0.29
N LEU A 138 -10.60 -10.34 1.06
CA LEU A 138 -9.85 -11.59 0.95
C LEU A 138 -10.73 -12.82 1.20
N SER A 139 -11.70 -12.73 2.12
CA SER A 139 -12.66 -13.81 2.39
C SER A 139 -13.56 -14.07 1.18
N LYS A 140 -14.04 -13.01 0.51
CA LYS A 140 -14.82 -13.11 -0.74
C LYS A 140 -14.02 -13.77 -1.86
N GLN A 141 -12.71 -13.56 -1.89
CA GLN A 141 -11.80 -14.19 -2.84
C GLN A 141 -11.40 -15.64 -2.45
N GLY A 142 -11.98 -16.19 -1.37
CA GLY A 142 -11.76 -17.57 -0.92
C GLY A 142 -10.54 -17.77 -0.01
N LEU A 143 -9.98 -16.70 0.57
CA LEU A 143 -8.89 -16.79 1.53
C LEU A 143 -9.42 -16.81 2.96
N THR A 144 -8.85 -17.69 3.80
CA THR A 144 -9.10 -17.65 5.24
C THR A 144 -8.10 -16.72 5.91
N CYS A 145 -8.62 -15.68 6.55
CA CYS A 145 -7.82 -14.69 7.28
C CYS A 145 -8.23 -14.65 8.77
N LYS A 146 -7.31 -14.24 9.63
CA LYS A 146 -7.58 -13.94 11.04
C LYS A 146 -7.03 -12.57 11.38
N ILE A 147 -7.87 -11.68 11.91
CA ILE A 147 -7.40 -10.43 12.51
C ILE A 147 -6.98 -10.71 13.95
N TYR A 148 -5.81 -10.21 14.34
CA TYR A 148 -5.35 -10.23 15.72
C TYR A 148 -4.77 -8.87 16.11
N ARG A 149 -4.58 -8.68 17.41
CA ARG A 149 -4.05 -7.45 17.99
C ARG A 149 -2.71 -7.72 18.66
N PHE A 150 -1.75 -6.81 18.47
CA PHE A 150 -0.47 -6.78 19.16
C PHE A 150 -0.22 -5.34 19.67
N GLY A 151 -0.54 -5.09 20.93
CA GLY A 151 -0.48 -3.75 21.52
C GLY A 151 -1.45 -2.77 20.85
N LYS A 152 -0.93 -1.75 20.18
CA LYS A 152 -1.70 -0.73 19.42
C LYS A 152 -1.80 -1.06 17.91
N ILE A 153 -1.19 -2.14 17.46
CA ILE A 153 -1.16 -2.56 16.07
C ILE A 153 -2.05 -3.79 15.90
N PHE A 154 -2.66 -3.92 14.73
CA PHE A 154 -3.46 -5.06 14.33
C PHE A 154 -2.79 -5.76 13.15
N GLY A 155 -3.08 -7.05 12.96
CA GLY A 155 -2.54 -7.84 11.86
C GLY A 155 -3.63 -8.67 11.17
N VAL A 156 -3.73 -8.58 9.85
CA VAL A 156 -4.49 -9.54 9.03
C VAL A 156 -3.56 -10.69 8.69
N GLN A 157 -3.80 -11.86 9.26
CA GLN A 157 -2.98 -13.04 9.09
C GLN A 157 -3.62 -14.06 8.16
N ILE A 158 -2.87 -14.48 7.15
CA ILE A 158 -3.18 -15.60 6.26
C ILE A 158 -2.23 -16.73 6.61
N TYR A 159 -2.77 -17.82 7.11
CA TYR A 159 -1.97 -18.92 7.69
C TYR A 159 -2.26 -20.29 7.07
N ARG A 160 -3.38 -20.47 6.36
CA ARG A 160 -3.68 -21.74 5.71
C ARG A 160 -2.88 -21.86 4.42
N ALA A 161 -2.23 -23.00 4.20
CA ALA A 161 -1.38 -23.24 3.02
C ALA A 161 -2.10 -22.91 1.70
N LYS A 162 -3.35 -23.36 1.53
CA LYS A 162 -4.17 -23.04 0.34
C LYS A 162 -4.39 -21.53 0.17
N SER A 163 -4.68 -20.81 1.25
CA SER A 163 -4.90 -19.35 1.20
C SER A 163 -3.59 -18.59 0.95
N ILE A 164 -2.46 -19.07 1.49
CA ILE A 164 -1.13 -18.54 1.19
C ILE A 164 -0.82 -18.70 -0.31
N GLU A 165 -1.11 -19.87 -0.88
CA GLU A 165 -0.91 -20.11 -2.32
C GLU A 165 -1.75 -19.18 -3.18
N ILE A 166 -3.05 -19.02 -2.87
CA ILE A 166 -3.94 -18.09 -3.56
C ILE A 166 -3.38 -16.65 -3.45
N PHE A 167 -3.01 -16.22 -2.24
CA PHE A 167 -2.46 -14.88 -2.04
C PHE A 167 -1.20 -14.63 -2.86
N ARG A 168 -0.26 -15.58 -2.90
CA ARG A 168 0.98 -15.48 -3.70
C ARG A 168 0.72 -15.40 -5.20
N LYS A 169 -0.37 -16.01 -5.68
CA LYS A 169 -0.78 -15.95 -7.10
C LYS A 169 -1.48 -14.62 -7.45
N SER A 170 -2.23 -14.06 -6.52
CA SER A 170 -3.00 -12.83 -6.73
C SER A 170 -2.19 -11.55 -6.50
N VAL A 171 -1.32 -11.54 -5.49
CA VAL A 171 -0.52 -10.37 -5.11
C VAL A 171 0.76 -10.31 -5.92
N ARG A 172 1.00 -9.16 -6.56
CA ARG A 172 2.14 -8.95 -7.46
C ARG A 172 3.31 -8.20 -6.81
N GLY A 173 3.18 -7.87 -5.52
CA GLY A 173 4.20 -7.14 -4.75
C GLY A 173 5.58 -7.81 -4.77
N ILE A 174 6.60 -7.04 -4.42
CA ILE A 174 7.99 -7.48 -4.41
C ILE A 174 8.27 -8.38 -3.19
N LYS A 175 7.74 -8.03 -2.00
CA LYS A 175 7.98 -8.78 -0.77
C LYS A 175 7.44 -10.20 -0.82
N ILE A 176 6.30 -10.43 -1.48
CA ILE A 176 5.66 -11.76 -1.53
C ILE A 176 6.49 -12.78 -2.33
N ARG A 177 7.36 -12.32 -3.22
CA ARG A 177 8.25 -13.16 -4.03
C ARG A 177 9.43 -13.71 -3.24
N LYS A 178 9.74 -13.11 -2.08
CA LYS A 178 10.83 -13.58 -1.22
C LYS A 178 10.53 -15.00 -0.69
N PRO A 179 11.56 -15.83 -0.48
CA PRO A 179 11.38 -17.17 0.06
C PRO A 179 10.77 -17.11 1.46
N ILE A 180 9.97 -18.13 1.80
CA ILE A 180 9.39 -18.27 3.14
C ILE A 180 10.53 -18.54 4.11
N LEU A 181 10.70 -17.64 5.07
CA LEU A 181 11.56 -17.89 6.23
C LEU A 181 10.85 -18.95 7.09
N ARG A 182 11.40 -20.15 7.14
CA ARG A 182 10.96 -21.19 8.08
C ARG A 182 11.52 -20.81 9.44
N SER A 183 10.63 -20.51 10.39
CA SER A 183 10.95 -20.34 11.81
C SER A 183 11.29 -21.68 12.45
#